data_AF-A0A2G5T9W1-F1
#
_entry.id   AF-A0A2G5T9W1-F1
#
_cell.length_a   1.000
_cell.length_b   1.000
_cell.length_c   1.000
_cell.angle_alpha   90.00
_cell.angle_beta   90.00
_cell.angle_gamma   90.00
#
_symmetry.space_group_name_H-M   'P 1'
#
loop_
_entity.id
_entity.type
_entity.pdbx_description
1 polymer ?
#
loop_
_entity_poly.entity_id
_entity_poly.type
_entity_poly.pdbx_seq_one_letter_code
_entity_poly.pdbx_strand_id
1 'polypeptide(L)'
;MYSEEINELLSADPYARKTFLGVYSCDQLDQVSTRRKSFGLIVNTDCIDQPGRHWQSIFVDESRTCFFFCSLGEHPNPLIAKFMKQFRKVVRNASKQQKANETTCGGYCIFIQTMMARGYTFKTLCDIFDSIENDDIFIQDFLKDKYQN
;
A
#
# COMPACT_ATOMS: atom_id res chain seq x y z
N MET A 1 -10.72 -8.44 -0.01
CA MET A 1 -10.64 -7.26 -0.88
C MET A 1 -9.92 -7.64 -2.15
N TYR A 2 -10.59 -7.49 -3.29
CA TYR A 2 -10.08 -7.87 -4.61
C TYR A 2 -9.31 -6.70 -5.26
N SER A 3 -8.51 -7.02 -6.28
CA SER A 3 -7.74 -6.01 -7.03
C SER A 3 -8.63 -4.94 -7.65
N GLU A 4 -9.78 -5.33 -8.21
CA GLU A 4 -10.78 -4.43 -8.81
C GLU A 4 -11.29 -3.40 -7.79
N GLU A 5 -11.72 -3.88 -6.62
CA GLU A 5 -12.19 -3.04 -5.51
C GLU A 5 -11.12 -2.03 -5.09
N ILE A 6 -9.86 -2.46 -4.89
CA ILE A 6 -8.75 -1.56 -4.55
C ILE A 6 -8.56 -0.48 -5.63
N ASN A 7 -8.58 -0.91 -6.90
CA ASN A 7 -8.38 -0.01 -8.03
C ASN A 7 -9.48 1.06 -8.10
N GLU A 8 -10.73 0.66 -7.94
CA GLU A 8 -11.89 1.56 -7.95
C GLU A 8 -11.79 2.60 -6.83
N LEU A 9 -11.53 2.16 -5.60
CA LEU A 9 -11.46 3.04 -4.43
C LEU A 9 -10.34 4.09 -4.55
N LEU A 10 -9.14 3.68 -4.98
CA LEU A 10 -8.01 4.61 -5.13
C LEU A 10 -8.11 5.50 -6.36
N SER A 11 -8.77 5.03 -7.43
CA SER A 11 -9.03 5.85 -8.62
C SER A 11 -10.13 6.88 -8.39
N ALA A 12 -11.09 6.56 -7.51
CA ALA A 12 -12.16 7.48 -7.09
C ALA A 12 -11.67 8.54 -6.10
N ASP A 13 -10.67 8.24 -5.27
CA ASP A 13 -10.13 9.20 -4.30
C ASP A 13 -9.48 10.42 -4.99
N PRO A 14 -9.89 11.66 -4.67
CA PRO A 14 -9.48 12.85 -5.41
C PRO A 14 -7.98 13.18 -5.31
N TYR A 15 -7.31 12.67 -4.27
CA TYR A 15 -5.87 12.83 -4.06
C TYR A 15 -5.11 11.62 -4.60
N ALA A 16 -5.50 10.41 -4.21
CA ALA A 16 -4.79 9.19 -4.59
C ALA A 16 -4.75 8.99 -6.10
N ARG A 17 -5.82 9.31 -6.84
CA ARG A 17 -5.86 9.20 -8.32
C ARG A 17 -4.73 9.96 -9.04
N LYS A 18 -4.14 10.98 -8.40
CA LYS A 18 -3.04 11.77 -8.98
C LYS A 18 -1.68 11.06 -8.89
N THR A 19 -1.50 10.20 -7.90
CA THR A 19 -0.24 9.49 -7.62
C THR A 19 -0.34 7.99 -7.94
N PHE A 20 -1.50 7.39 -7.75
CA PHE A 20 -1.75 5.96 -7.89
C PHE A 20 -1.58 5.49 -9.35
N LEU A 21 -0.78 4.44 -9.53
CA LEU A 21 -0.50 3.81 -10.83
C LEU A 21 -1.38 2.59 -11.08
N GLY A 22 -1.78 1.89 -10.02
CA GLY A 22 -2.60 0.69 -10.13
C GLY A 22 -2.24 -0.39 -9.11
N VAL A 23 -2.91 -1.51 -9.28
CA VAL A 23 -2.71 -2.76 -8.55
C VAL A 23 -1.96 -3.74 -9.45
N TYR A 24 -0.94 -4.40 -8.91
CA TYR A 24 -0.07 -5.32 -9.66
C TYR A 24 0.13 -6.62 -8.88
N SER A 25 0.33 -7.73 -9.58
CA SER A 25 0.97 -8.92 -9.00
C SER A 25 2.49 -8.75 -8.96
N CYS A 26 3.18 -9.51 -8.10
CA CYS A 26 4.62 -9.29 -7.88
C CYS A 26 5.48 -9.50 -9.14
N ASP A 27 5.06 -10.37 -10.06
CA ASP A 27 5.67 -10.66 -11.36
C ASP A 27 5.40 -9.59 -12.43
N GLN A 28 4.48 -8.67 -12.18
CA GLN A 28 4.18 -7.56 -13.09
C GLN A 28 4.98 -6.30 -12.78
N LEU A 29 5.71 -6.24 -11.66
CA LEU A 29 6.42 -5.03 -11.23
C LEU A 29 7.51 -4.57 -12.20
N ASP A 30 8.15 -5.48 -12.93
CA ASP A 30 9.16 -5.14 -13.95
C ASP A 30 8.54 -4.38 -15.15
N GLN A 31 7.21 -4.39 -15.29
CA GLN A 31 6.47 -3.67 -16.33
C GLN A 31 6.04 -2.26 -15.89
N VAL A 32 6.20 -1.93 -14.60
CA VAL A 32 5.81 -0.63 -14.06
C VAL A 32 6.76 0.44 -14.58
N SER A 33 6.23 1.30 -15.45
CA SER A 33 6.93 2.46 -15.98
C SER A 33 6.10 3.72 -15.80
N THR A 34 6.72 4.79 -15.29
CA THR A 34 6.04 6.06 -15.08
C THR A 34 6.98 7.25 -15.23
N ARG A 35 6.46 8.35 -15.74
CA ARG A 35 7.13 9.66 -15.75
C ARG A 35 6.82 10.49 -14.49
N ARG A 36 5.92 10.01 -13.62
CA ARG A 36 5.54 10.71 -12.38
C ARG A 36 6.73 10.70 -11.41
N LYS A 37 7.03 11.87 -10.83
CA LYS A 37 8.10 12.02 -9.83
C LYS A 37 7.73 11.35 -8.51
N SER A 38 6.47 11.48 -8.11
CA SER A 38 5.87 10.83 -6.95
C SER A 38 4.72 9.95 -7.43
N PHE A 39 4.65 8.71 -6.93
CA PHE A 39 3.64 7.75 -7.33
C PHE A 39 3.43 6.66 -6.28
N GLY A 40 2.28 6.01 -6.36
CA GLY A 40 1.93 4.91 -5.49
C GLY A 40 1.39 3.71 -6.26
N LEU A 41 1.60 2.51 -5.74
CA LEU A 41 1.05 1.28 -6.27
C LEU A 41 0.78 0.29 -5.13
N ILE A 42 -0.13 -0.64 -5.39
CA ILE A 42 -0.38 -1.77 -4.49
C ILE A 42 0.06 -3.03 -5.20
N VAL A 43 0.73 -3.91 -4.47
CA VAL A 43 1.28 -5.15 -5.02
C VAL A 43 0.75 -6.36 -4.25
N ASN A 44 0.32 -7.39 -4.98
CA ASN A 44 0.06 -8.71 -4.42
C ASN A 44 1.37 -9.48 -4.26
N THR A 45 1.51 -10.23 -3.19
CA THR A 45 2.67 -11.12 -2.99
C THR A 45 2.70 -12.32 -3.94
N ASP A 46 1.57 -12.69 -4.52
CA ASP A 46 1.49 -13.80 -5.47
C ASP A 46 1.63 -13.30 -6.91
N CYS A 47 1.92 -14.23 -7.83
CA CYS A 47 1.96 -13.97 -9.27
C CYS A 47 0.54 -13.84 -9.84
N ILE A 48 0.42 -13.28 -11.05
CA ILE A 48 -0.88 -13.03 -11.70
C ILE A 48 -1.72 -14.29 -11.93
N ASP A 49 -1.09 -15.45 -12.08
CA ASP A 49 -1.73 -16.74 -12.33
C ASP A 49 -2.19 -17.45 -11.03
N GLN A 50 -1.98 -16.82 -9.88
CA GLN A 50 -2.35 -17.32 -8.56
C GLN A 50 -3.57 -16.56 -8.01
N PRO A 51 -4.32 -17.14 -7.05
CA PRO A 51 -5.52 -16.52 -6.49
C PRO A 51 -5.28 -15.21 -5.74
N GLY A 52 -4.02 -14.90 -5.40
CA GLY A 52 -3.64 -13.74 -4.59
C GLY A 52 -3.71 -14.06 -3.09
N ARG A 53 -2.71 -13.58 -2.35
CA ARG A 53 -2.57 -13.88 -0.91
C ARG A 53 -2.58 -12.63 -0.05
N HIS A 54 -1.73 -11.66 -0.35
CA HIS A 54 -1.47 -10.54 0.54
C HIS A 54 -1.16 -9.27 -0.24
N TRP A 55 -1.74 -8.15 0.18
CA TRP A 55 -1.53 -6.84 -0.39
C TRP A 55 -0.48 -6.05 0.40
N GLN A 56 0.47 -5.45 -0.32
CA GLN A 56 1.49 -4.56 0.22
C GLN A 56 1.45 -3.23 -0.53
N SER A 57 1.76 -2.14 0.16
CA SER A 57 1.69 -0.78 -0.39
C SER A 57 3.09 -0.26 -0.65
N ILE A 58 3.30 0.28 -1.85
CA ILE A 58 4.54 0.97 -2.23
C ILE A 58 4.20 2.39 -2.63
N PHE A 59 4.87 3.36 -2.02
CA PHE A 59 4.77 4.76 -2.38
C PHE A 59 6.18 5.33 -2.59
N VAL A 60 6.39 6.03 -3.69
CA VAL A 60 7.67 6.65 -4.02
C VAL A 60 7.46 8.15 -4.05
N ASP A 61 8.23 8.89 -3.25
CA ASP A 61 8.18 10.35 -3.23
C ASP A 61 9.08 10.99 -4.30
N GLU A 62 9.01 12.32 -4.40
CA GLU A 62 9.82 13.11 -5.34
C GLU A 62 11.32 13.00 -5.08
N SER A 63 11.73 12.64 -3.86
CA SER A 63 13.14 12.41 -3.48
C SER A 63 13.68 11.03 -3.88
N ARG A 64 12.83 10.23 -4.57
CA ARG A 64 13.08 8.84 -4.93
C ARG A 64 13.30 7.94 -3.71
N THR A 65 12.62 8.26 -2.60
CA THR A 65 12.51 7.37 -1.44
C THR A 65 11.30 6.46 -1.63
N CYS A 66 11.53 5.15 -1.57
CA CYS A 66 10.50 4.12 -1.61
C CYS A 66 10.03 3.81 -0.18
N PHE A 67 8.79 4.12 0.11
CA PHE A 67 8.09 3.74 1.32
C PHE A 67 7.31 2.46 1.06
N PHE A 68 7.65 1.40 1.78
CA PHE A 68 7.01 0.10 1.68
C PHE A 68 6.28 -0.20 2.98
N PHE A 69 4.98 -0.47 2.88
CA PHE A 69 4.15 -0.83 4.01
C PHE A 69 3.63 -2.26 3.87
N CYS A 70 3.81 -3.04 4.92
CA CYS A 70 3.22 -4.37 5.06
C CYS A 70 2.56 -4.46 6.44
N SER A 71 1.23 -4.57 6.46
CA SER A 71 0.44 -4.62 7.70
C SER A 71 0.76 -5.85 8.55
N LEU A 72 1.16 -6.97 7.93
CA LEU A 72 1.61 -8.19 8.61
C LEU A 72 3.11 -8.16 9.01
N GLY A 73 3.82 -7.09 8.63
CA GLY A 73 5.27 -6.94 8.79
C GLY A 73 6.10 -8.03 8.12
N GLU A 74 5.57 -8.66 7.06
CA GLU A 74 6.30 -9.61 6.25
C GLU A 74 7.40 -8.90 5.44
N HIS A 75 8.49 -9.61 5.19
CA HIS A 75 9.50 -9.14 4.26
C HIS A 75 8.98 -9.20 2.81
N PRO A 76 9.37 -8.25 1.94
CA PRO A 76 9.02 -8.33 0.53
C PRO A 76 9.62 -9.59 -0.09
N ASN A 77 8.86 -10.25 -0.96
CA ASN A 77 9.37 -11.38 -1.74
C ASN A 77 10.49 -10.91 -2.70
N PRO A 78 11.25 -11.83 -3.35
CA PRO A 78 12.36 -11.45 -4.22
C PRO A 78 12.00 -10.48 -5.37
N LEU A 79 10.80 -10.60 -5.95
CA LEU A 79 10.35 -9.74 -7.06
C LEU A 79 10.02 -8.33 -6.57
N ILE A 80 9.32 -8.22 -5.44
CA ILE A 80 9.02 -6.94 -4.79
C ILE A 80 10.32 -6.28 -4.31
N ALA A 81 11.23 -7.05 -3.70
CA ALA A 81 12.53 -6.56 -3.26
C ALA A 81 13.39 -6.08 -4.43
N LYS A 82 13.35 -6.76 -5.59
CA LYS A 82 14.03 -6.33 -6.82
C LYS A 82 13.49 -4.98 -7.30
N PHE A 83 12.18 -4.81 -7.35
CA PHE A 83 11.56 -3.53 -7.71
C PHE A 83 11.98 -2.41 -6.74
N MET A 84 11.98 -2.66 -5.43
CA MET A 84 12.34 -1.65 -4.42
C MET A 84 13.82 -1.22 -4.50
N LYS A 85 14.72 -2.11 -4.93
CA LYS A 85 16.16 -1.81 -5.06
C LYS A 85 16.50 -0.77 -6.13
N GLN A 86 15.57 -0.44 -7.03
CA GLN A 86 15.80 0.60 -8.04
C GLN A 86 15.74 2.03 -7.46
N PHE A 87 15.34 2.19 -6.20
CA PHE A 87 15.20 3.48 -5.54
C PHE A 87 16.38 3.77 -4.60
N ARG A 88 16.69 5.05 -4.44
CA ARG A 88 17.87 5.52 -3.67
C ARG A 88 17.80 5.10 -2.20
N LYS A 89 16.61 5.09 -1.64
CA LYS A 89 16.34 4.77 -0.24
C LYS A 89 15.06 3.96 -0.14
N VAL A 90 15.07 2.97 0.74
CA VAL A 90 13.88 2.20 1.11
C VAL A 90 13.60 2.43 2.59
N VAL A 91 12.35 2.76 2.92
CA VAL A 91 11.84 2.91 4.29
C VAL A 91 10.67 1.94 4.46
N ARG A 92 10.61 1.26 5.60
CA ARG A 92 9.58 0.26 5.90
C ARG A 92 8.98 0.52 7.28
N ASN A 93 7.71 0.16 7.48
CA ASN A 93 7.13 0.11 8.83
C ASN A 93 7.87 -0.94 9.67
N ALA A 94 8.02 -0.67 10.98
CA ALA A 94 8.73 -1.55 11.90
C ALA A 94 7.79 -2.54 12.58
N SER A 95 6.63 -2.07 13.03
CA SER A 95 5.63 -2.86 13.74
C SER A 95 4.73 -3.63 12.78
N LYS A 96 4.11 -4.70 13.30
CA LYS A 96 2.99 -5.41 12.66
C LYS A 96 1.70 -4.81 13.18
N GLN A 97 0.83 -4.36 12.28
CA GLN A 97 -0.42 -3.67 12.61
C GLN A 97 -1.62 -4.63 12.53
N GLN A 98 -1.63 -5.47 11.50
CA GLN A 98 -2.73 -6.40 11.27
C GLN A 98 -2.59 -7.67 12.10
N LYS A 99 -3.69 -8.08 12.73
CA LYS A 99 -3.80 -9.40 13.38
C LYS A 99 -3.79 -10.52 12.33
N ALA A 100 -3.09 -11.62 12.62
CA ALA A 100 -2.84 -12.69 11.64
C ALA A 100 -4.11 -13.38 11.10
N ASN A 101 -5.23 -13.29 11.81
CA ASN A 101 -6.53 -13.87 11.43
C ASN A 101 -7.47 -12.89 10.72
N GLU A 102 -7.07 -11.62 10.54
CA GLU A 102 -7.87 -10.59 9.87
C GLU A 102 -7.60 -10.56 8.36
N THR A 103 -8.59 -10.09 7.58
CA THR A 103 -8.49 -9.94 6.11
C THR A 103 -8.47 -8.47 5.68
N THR A 104 -7.69 -7.66 6.38
CA THR A 104 -7.69 -6.18 6.31
C THR A 104 -6.52 -5.57 5.52
N CYS A 105 -5.53 -6.36 5.08
CA CYS A 105 -4.31 -5.86 4.42
C CYS A 105 -4.54 -4.88 3.26
N GLY A 106 -5.55 -5.13 2.41
CA GLY A 106 -5.92 -4.22 1.32
C GLY A 106 -6.39 -2.85 1.83
N GLY A 107 -7.13 -2.83 2.95
CA GLY A 107 -7.59 -1.59 3.59
C GLY A 107 -6.44 -0.76 4.16
N TYR A 108 -5.45 -1.38 4.80
CA TYR A 108 -4.23 -0.66 5.20
C TYR A 108 -3.52 -0.05 4.00
N CYS A 109 -3.42 -0.80 2.90
CA CYS A 109 -2.79 -0.30 1.69
C CYS A 109 -3.51 0.94 1.16
N ILE A 110 -4.85 0.90 1.11
CA ILE A 110 -5.68 2.05 0.70
C ILE A 110 -5.46 3.23 1.64
N PHE A 111 -5.48 3.02 2.96
CA PHE A 111 -5.24 4.09 3.94
C PHE A 111 -3.87 4.75 3.74
N ILE A 112 -2.81 3.96 3.59
CA ILE A 112 -1.46 4.49 3.35
C ILE A 112 -1.42 5.30 2.06
N GLN A 113 -1.94 4.75 0.95
CA GLN A 113 -1.93 5.41 -0.35
C GLN A 113 -2.70 6.74 -0.33
N THR A 114 -3.90 6.73 0.23
CA THR A 114 -4.77 7.92 0.31
C THR A 114 -4.19 9.00 1.21
N MET A 115 -3.61 8.64 2.36
CA MET A 115 -3.04 9.61 3.29
C MET A 115 -1.71 10.17 2.80
N MET A 116 -0.83 9.34 2.21
CA MET A 116 0.39 9.85 1.59
C MET A 116 0.11 10.77 0.41
N ALA A 117 -0.91 10.48 -0.41
CA ALA A 117 -1.34 11.36 -1.49
C ALA A 117 -1.89 12.72 -1.02
N ARG A 118 -2.34 12.81 0.25
CA ARG A 118 -2.76 14.06 0.92
C ARG A 118 -1.58 14.81 1.57
N GLY A 119 -0.37 14.26 1.51
CA GLY A 119 0.83 14.89 2.05
C GLY A 119 1.20 14.48 3.48
N TYR A 120 0.51 13.49 4.07
CA TYR A 120 0.94 12.93 5.35
C TYR A 120 2.23 12.13 5.15
N THR A 121 3.18 12.28 6.08
CA THR A 121 4.46 11.57 5.99
C THR A 121 4.28 10.10 6.36
N PHE A 122 5.07 9.22 5.74
CA PHE A 122 5.07 7.79 6.07
C PHE A 122 5.30 7.53 7.56
N LYS A 123 6.20 8.31 8.18
CA LYS A 123 6.48 8.21 9.62
C LYS A 123 5.23 8.52 10.44
N THR A 124 4.54 9.62 10.14
CA THR A 124 3.29 9.99 10.83
C THR A 124 2.26 8.88 10.76
N LEU A 125 2.13 8.21 9.60
CA LEU A 125 1.17 7.12 9.45
C LEU A 125 1.57 5.88 10.25
N CYS A 126 2.86 5.54 10.31
CA CYS A 126 3.35 4.47 11.17
C CYS A 126 3.12 4.81 12.66
N ASP A 127 3.44 6.04 13.07
CA ASP A 127 3.26 6.50 14.45
C ASP A 127 1.79 6.45 14.88
N ILE A 128 0.83 6.72 13.97
CA ILE A 128 -0.61 6.56 14.24
C ILE A 128 -0.92 5.11 14.62
N PHE A 129 -0.49 4.15 13.79
CA PHE A 129 -0.73 2.74 14.06
C PHE A 129 -0.04 2.26 15.35
N ASP A 130 1.18 2.72 15.61
CA ASP A 130 1.90 2.39 16.85
C ASP A 130 1.22 2.98 18.11
N SER A 131 0.28 3.91 17.95
CA SER A 131 -0.41 4.61 19.05
C SER A 131 -1.84 4.13 19.32
N ILE A 132 -2.41 3.27 18.47
CA ILE A 132 -3.78 2.76 18.61
C ILE A 132 -3.76 1.27 18.95
N GLU A 133 -4.81 0.76 19.61
CA GLU A 133 -4.86 -0.64 20.05
C GLU A 133 -5.66 -1.55 19.11
N ASN A 134 -6.45 -0.96 18.19
CA ASN A 134 -7.42 -1.67 17.36
C ASN A 134 -7.35 -1.25 15.89
N ASP A 135 -6.15 -1.35 15.31
CA ASP A 135 -5.81 -0.96 13.95
C ASP A 135 -6.77 -1.55 12.90
N ASP A 136 -7.11 -2.84 13.03
CA ASP A 136 -8.01 -3.52 12.09
C ASP A 136 -9.42 -2.93 12.09
N ILE A 137 -9.95 -2.58 13.27
CA ILE A 137 -11.27 -1.92 13.41
C ILE A 137 -11.19 -0.51 12.81
N PHE A 138 -10.13 0.24 13.13
CA PHE A 138 -9.91 1.56 12.55
C PHE A 138 -9.89 1.53 11.02
N ILE A 139 -9.22 0.55 10.41
CA ILE A 139 -9.20 0.39 8.95
C ILE A 139 -10.57 0.00 8.39
N GLN A 140 -11.30 -0.89 9.05
CA GLN A 140 -12.65 -1.27 8.63
C GLN A 140 -13.60 -0.06 8.65
N ASP A 141 -13.55 0.74 9.71
CA ASP A 141 -14.40 1.93 9.86
C ASP A 141 -14.02 3.02 8.86
N PHE A 142 -12.71 3.25 8.65
CA PHE A 142 -12.22 4.14 7.59
C PHE A 142 -12.78 3.80 6.21
N LEU A 143 -12.80 2.51 5.84
CA LEU A 143 -13.31 2.07 4.54
C LEU A 143 -14.82 2.25 4.43
N LYS A 144 -15.58 1.94 5.49
CA LYS A 144 -17.04 2.13 5.52
C LYS A 144 -17.41 3.60 5.33
N ASP A 145 -16.83 4.47 6.16
CA ASP A 145 -17.15 5.90 6.17
C ASP A 145 -16.87 6.60 4.84
N LYS A 146 -15.82 6.14 4.13
CA LYS A 146 -15.36 6.78 2.90
C LYS A 146 -16.02 6.26 1.64
N TYR A 147 -16.44 5.00 1.61
CA TYR A 147 -16.73 4.32 0.34
C TYR A 147 -18.00 3.46 0.34
N GLN A 148 -18.73 3.36 1.46
CA GLN A 148 -19.98 2.59 1.53
C GLN A 148 -21.22 3.47 1.82
N ASN A 149 -21.19 4.75 1.42
CA ASN A 149 -22.39 5.62 1.42
C ASN A 149 -23.13 5.54 0.09
#